data_AF-A0A833H5V8-F1
#
_entry.id   AF-A0A833H5V8-F1
#
_cell.length_a   1.000
_cell.length_b   1.000
_cell.length_c   1.000
_cell.angle_alpha   90.00
_cell.angle_beta   90.00
_cell.angle_gamma   90.00
#
_symmetry.space_group_name_H-M   'P 1'
#
loop_
_entity.id
_entity.type
_entity.pdbx_description
1 polymer ?
#
loop_
_entity_poly.entity_id
_entity_poly.type
_entity_poly.pdbx_seq_one_letter_code
_entity_poly.pdbx_strand_id
1 'polypeptide(L)'
;MRSEFLRDADLAVCCDCDTLFVADPRPYFARDVVAAAVVDRPNPPIDVWDVLLRRAGLMRRRPDIAVGSSAAMTLFENRNGGLYVLPGARLAEFDRPWRRWAMWLEGQMDILGNYVVHIDQIAFALTCLELRVEPDLLPKGLNFPTHLPAADAGDSAPIMLHYHRRVNDRGMLEPTGQRTIDTAIAFVNDSLARPAAIRRKRRLLLHVGLPKTGTSALQRWCHANAGRLLEQGIRYPTPSADTEMPKHQFVVSDLMTGDLSRTGRAVAEGSEEGTVLTSEGLTNHLYDFRPIGLERLRSLFEPFHLTVFLVHRKPEDWVRSYHKQCAINPRNAAYYYGTGLDLHLFRELPRVRKLMNISDLTLDCAAAFGASEVVTTAYESDWPGRFFALCGYVPPEKVDMEIANESVPEWVLDAVLRINRLPFTDKARTAWLGTLQRFTNSRHAGLRKHEAVSNAGDLWRELDPHLIDRIATPDERWSGYRALLDELSRR
;
A
#
# COMPACT_ATOMS: atom_id res chain seq x y z
N MET A 1 0.42 -17.53 18.37
CA MET A 1 0.22 -17.32 16.92
C MET A 1 -1.04 -16.50 16.64
N ARG A 2 -1.26 -15.38 17.37
CA ARG A 2 -2.56 -14.67 17.38
C ARG A 2 -2.58 -13.34 16.65
N SER A 3 -1.46 -12.86 16.12
CA SER A 3 -1.44 -11.61 15.36
C SER A 3 -2.28 -11.75 14.10
N GLU A 4 -3.01 -10.68 13.76
CA GLU A 4 -3.81 -10.59 12.54
C GLU A 4 -2.92 -10.78 11.30
N PHE A 5 -1.73 -10.14 11.31
CA PHE A 5 -0.69 -10.30 10.30
C PHE A 5 -0.34 -11.76 9.96
N LEU A 6 -0.25 -12.65 10.96
CA LEU A 6 0.09 -14.05 10.70
C LEU A 6 -1.10 -14.87 10.15
N ARG A 7 -2.34 -14.49 10.47
CA ARG A 7 -3.54 -15.20 10.00
C ARG A 7 -3.83 -14.93 8.53
N ASP A 8 -3.52 -13.71 8.07
CA ASP A 8 -3.74 -13.29 6.68
C ASP A 8 -2.57 -13.68 5.76
N ALA A 9 -1.49 -14.24 6.30
CA ALA A 9 -0.37 -14.71 5.50
C ALA A 9 -0.73 -15.98 4.73
N ASP A 10 -0.27 -16.10 3.48
CA ASP A 10 -0.34 -17.38 2.75
C ASP A 10 0.39 -18.49 3.53
N LEU A 11 1.55 -18.14 4.09
CA LEU A 11 2.47 -19.03 4.77
C LEU A 11 3.14 -18.30 5.94
N ALA A 12 3.25 -18.97 7.08
CA ALA A 12 4.05 -18.51 8.21
C ALA A 12 5.29 -19.41 8.39
N VAL A 13 6.44 -18.76 8.44
CA VAL A 13 7.74 -19.41 8.69
C VAL A 13 8.19 -18.99 10.07
N CYS A 14 8.24 -19.93 11.00
CA CYS A 14 8.66 -19.71 12.38
C CYS A 14 10.10 -20.22 12.52
N CYS A 15 11.03 -19.35 12.92
CA CYS A 15 12.44 -19.69 13.09
C CYS A 15 12.88 -19.48 14.54
N ASP A 16 13.88 -20.26 14.97
CA ASP A 16 14.58 -19.99 16.23
C ASP A 16 15.50 -18.76 16.09
N CYS A 17 15.83 -18.14 17.22
CA CYS A 17 16.60 -16.89 17.26
C CYS A 17 18.07 -17.07 16.84
N ASP A 18 18.54 -18.30 16.79
CA ASP A 18 19.90 -18.71 16.45
C ASP A 18 20.00 -19.37 15.06
N THR A 19 19.22 -18.82 14.13
CA THR A 19 19.19 -19.24 12.73
C THR A 19 19.53 -18.10 11.76
N LEU A 20 20.20 -18.41 10.66
CA LEU A 20 20.61 -17.44 9.62
C LEU A 20 20.47 -18.02 8.21
N PHE A 21 19.72 -17.36 7.33
CA PHE A 21 19.58 -17.76 5.93
C PHE A 21 20.80 -17.35 5.09
N VAL A 22 21.28 -18.28 4.27
CA VAL A 22 22.39 -18.07 3.32
C VAL A 22 21.94 -18.09 1.86
N ALA A 23 20.74 -18.59 1.60
CA ALA A 23 20.10 -18.59 0.29
C ALA A 23 18.58 -18.42 0.44
N ASP A 24 17.89 -18.19 -0.68
CA ASP A 24 16.43 -18.08 -0.71
C ASP A 24 15.77 -19.43 -0.37
N PRO A 25 15.01 -19.53 0.74
CA PRO A 25 14.39 -20.80 1.14
C PRO A 25 13.04 -21.06 0.44
N ARG A 26 12.46 -20.06 -0.24
CA ARG A 26 11.10 -20.14 -0.81
C ARG A 26 10.88 -21.30 -1.79
N PRO A 27 11.85 -21.73 -2.62
CA PRO A 27 11.66 -22.87 -3.53
C PRO A 27 11.33 -24.20 -2.83
N TYR A 28 11.58 -24.30 -1.52
CA TYR A 28 11.37 -25.51 -0.73
C TYR A 28 10.06 -25.49 0.08
N PHE A 29 9.32 -24.39 0.04
CA PHE A 29 8.11 -24.22 0.84
C PHE A 29 6.87 -24.52 0.01
N ALA A 30 6.17 -25.60 0.34
CA ALA A 30 4.83 -25.86 -0.15
C ALA A 30 3.81 -25.06 0.69
N ARG A 31 2.80 -24.48 0.01
CA ARG A 31 1.91 -23.46 0.60
C ARG A 31 0.82 -24.04 1.51
N ASP A 32 0.50 -25.31 1.33
CA ASP A 32 -0.66 -26.00 1.89
C ASP A 32 -0.28 -27.10 2.90
N VAL A 33 1.01 -27.31 3.14
CA VAL A 33 1.52 -28.33 4.05
C VAL A 33 2.23 -27.72 5.25
N VAL A 34 2.12 -28.40 6.40
CA VAL A 34 3.01 -28.13 7.53
C VAL A 34 4.32 -28.85 7.22
N ALA A 35 5.47 -28.18 7.36
CA ALA A 35 6.76 -28.77 7.06
C ALA A 35 7.82 -28.35 8.08
N ALA A 36 8.75 -29.26 8.34
CA ALA A 36 9.88 -29.02 9.24
C ALA A 36 11.01 -30.02 8.99
N ALA A 37 12.23 -29.68 9.41
CA ALA A 37 13.36 -30.61 9.36
C ALA A 37 13.24 -31.66 10.48
N VAL A 38 13.79 -32.86 10.26
CA VAL A 38 13.96 -33.85 11.33
C VAL A 38 14.97 -33.32 12.35
N VAL A 39 14.78 -33.64 13.62
CA VAL A 39 15.75 -33.34 14.69
C VAL A 39 17.12 -33.94 14.39
N ASP A 40 18.19 -33.24 14.78
CA ASP A 40 19.55 -33.72 14.51
C ASP A 40 19.91 -34.95 15.36
N ARG A 41 19.43 -34.95 16.61
CA ARG A 41 19.69 -35.98 17.63
C ARG A 41 18.37 -36.46 18.24
N PRO A 42 18.33 -37.67 18.84
CA PRO A 42 17.12 -38.21 19.44
C PRO A 42 16.82 -37.49 20.75
N ASN A 43 16.31 -36.27 20.64
CA ASN A 43 16.04 -35.35 21.74
C ASN A 43 14.52 -35.14 21.86
N PRO A 44 13.79 -35.93 22.67
CA PRO A 44 14.29 -36.99 23.53
C PRO A 44 14.39 -38.36 22.82
N PRO A 45 15.04 -39.37 23.45
CA PRO A 45 15.13 -40.73 22.91
C PRO A 45 13.79 -41.45 22.93
N ILE A 46 13.73 -42.59 22.24
CA ILE A 46 12.46 -43.23 21.91
C ILE A 46 11.72 -43.79 23.13
N ASP A 47 12.45 -44.22 24.16
CA ASP A 47 11.93 -44.70 25.44
C ASP A 47 11.24 -43.58 26.23
N VAL A 48 11.79 -42.36 26.19
CA VAL A 48 11.16 -41.16 26.75
C VAL A 48 9.88 -40.83 25.98
N TRP A 49 9.91 -40.89 24.65
CA TRP A 49 8.69 -40.73 23.82
C TRP A 49 7.61 -41.74 24.18
N ASP A 50 7.98 -43.01 24.36
CA ASP A 50 7.05 -44.07 24.75
C ASP A 50 6.31 -43.77 26.06
N VAL A 51 7.03 -43.22 27.06
CA VAL A 51 6.43 -42.81 28.32
C VAL A 51 5.51 -41.59 28.13
N LEU A 52 5.98 -40.58 27.38
CA LEU A 52 5.22 -39.35 27.13
C LEU A 52 3.90 -39.64 26.40
N LEU A 53 3.94 -40.45 25.33
CA LEU A 53 2.75 -40.78 24.55
C LEU A 53 1.71 -41.55 25.39
N ARG A 54 2.16 -42.50 26.22
CA ARG A 54 1.27 -43.20 27.15
C ARG A 54 0.60 -42.24 28.14
N ARG A 55 1.36 -41.32 28.74
CA ARG A 55 0.80 -40.32 29.68
C ARG A 55 -0.13 -39.31 28.99
N ALA A 56 0.19 -38.95 27.74
CA ALA A 56 -0.62 -38.04 26.94
C ALA A 56 -1.90 -38.68 26.38
N GLY A 57 -2.03 -40.01 26.44
CA GLY A 57 -3.13 -40.74 25.80
C GLY A 57 -3.08 -40.68 24.27
N LEU A 58 -1.89 -40.50 23.71
CA LEU A 58 -1.65 -40.45 22.26
C LEU A 58 -0.95 -41.73 21.79
N MET A 59 -1.10 -42.06 20.51
CA MET A 59 -0.48 -43.23 19.91
C MET A 59 0.34 -42.84 18.68
N ARG A 60 1.45 -43.56 18.46
CA ARG A 60 2.21 -43.46 17.20
C ARG A 60 1.27 -43.77 16.04
N ARG A 61 1.38 -42.98 14.97
CA ARG A 61 0.64 -43.20 13.73
C ARG A 61 1.52 -43.72 12.60
N ARG A 62 2.84 -43.63 12.76
CA ARG A 62 3.84 -44.01 11.79
C ARG A 62 5.03 -44.71 12.42
N PRO A 63 5.83 -45.43 11.62
CA PRO A 63 7.15 -45.87 12.03
C PRO A 63 8.01 -44.68 12.45
N ASP A 64 8.84 -44.92 13.46
CA ASP A 64 9.90 -44.00 13.84
C ASP A 64 10.88 -43.78 12.67
N ILE A 65 11.57 -42.64 12.67
CA ILE A 65 12.50 -42.26 11.61
C ILE A 65 13.90 -42.01 12.17
N ALA A 66 14.91 -42.15 11.31
CA ALA A 66 16.27 -41.78 11.68
C ALA A 66 16.40 -40.26 11.88
N VAL A 67 17.23 -39.86 12.84
CA VAL A 67 17.57 -38.45 13.07
C VAL A 67 18.51 -37.91 12.00
N GLY A 68 18.63 -36.60 11.88
CA GLY A 68 19.42 -35.95 10.82
C GLY A 68 20.94 -36.18 10.90
N SER A 69 21.48 -36.52 12.07
CA SER A 69 22.93 -36.61 12.31
C SER A 69 23.46 -37.98 12.71
N SER A 70 22.62 -39.02 12.77
CA SER A 70 23.07 -40.38 13.09
C SER A 70 22.02 -41.42 12.68
N ALA A 71 22.34 -42.72 12.87
CA ALA A 71 21.39 -43.81 12.68
C ALA A 71 20.40 -43.99 13.86
N ALA A 72 20.46 -43.15 14.89
CA ALA A 72 19.50 -43.21 16.00
C ALA A 72 18.09 -42.85 15.54
N MET A 73 17.08 -43.41 16.20
CA MET A 73 15.68 -43.24 15.83
C MET A 73 14.98 -42.20 16.71
N THR A 74 13.95 -41.57 16.15
CA THR A 74 13.06 -40.64 16.84
C THR A 74 11.63 -40.78 16.31
N LEU A 75 10.67 -40.24 17.06
CA LEU A 75 9.27 -40.23 16.65
C LEU A 75 9.11 -39.49 15.31
N PHE A 76 8.24 -40.00 14.41
CA PHE A 76 8.01 -39.37 13.11
C PHE A 76 7.65 -37.88 13.24
N GLU A 77 6.85 -37.47 14.21
CA GLU A 77 6.44 -36.07 14.39
C GLU A 77 7.49 -35.19 15.09
N ASN A 78 8.60 -35.77 15.58
CA ASN A 78 9.65 -35.01 16.25
C ASN A 78 10.46 -34.22 15.21
N ARG A 79 10.36 -32.89 15.28
CA ARG A 79 10.89 -31.95 14.27
C ARG A 79 11.74 -30.88 14.93
N ASN A 80 12.84 -30.52 14.28
CA ASN A 80 13.80 -29.56 14.79
C ASN A 80 13.16 -28.17 14.94
N GLY A 81 13.29 -27.58 16.13
CA GLY A 81 12.77 -26.25 16.48
C GLY A 81 13.33 -25.07 15.68
N GLY A 82 14.43 -25.26 14.95
CA GLY A 82 15.05 -24.20 14.16
C GLY A 82 14.15 -23.63 13.06
N LEU A 83 13.27 -24.44 12.45
CA LEU A 83 12.41 -24.00 11.35
C LEU A 83 11.11 -24.80 11.27
N TYR A 84 9.98 -24.09 11.38
CA TYR A 84 8.64 -24.58 11.08
C TYR A 84 7.98 -23.78 9.97
N VAL A 85 7.36 -24.47 9.02
CA VAL A 85 6.57 -23.88 7.94
C VAL A 85 5.12 -24.30 8.15
N LEU A 86 4.21 -23.34 8.28
CA LEU A 86 2.78 -23.60 8.49
C LEU A 86 1.94 -22.75 7.52
N PRO A 87 0.88 -23.30 6.90
CA PRO A 87 -0.09 -22.50 6.16
C PRO A 87 -0.76 -21.51 7.10
N GLY A 88 -0.87 -20.23 6.71
CA GLY A 88 -1.40 -19.19 7.61
C GLY A 88 -2.83 -19.47 8.04
N ALA A 89 -3.65 -20.01 7.13
CA ALA A 89 -5.02 -20.46 7.39
C ALA A 89 -5.13 -21.51 8.52
N ARG A 90 -4.06 -22.27 8.78
CA ARG A 90 -4.03 -23.35 9.79
C ARG A 90 -3.38 -22.96 11.10
N LEU A 91 -2.78 -21.77 11.22
CA LEU A 91 -2.11 -21.32 12.45
C LEU A 91 -3.04 -21.30 13.67
N ALA A 92 -4.31 -20.94 13.46
CA ALA A 92 -5.30 -20.93 14.52
C ALA A 92 -5.58 -22.34 15.08
N GLU A 93 -5.47 -23.38 14.25
CA GLU A 93 -5.61 -24.78 14.67
C GLU A 93 -4.49 -25.20 15.62
N PHE A 94 -3.27 -24.68 15.39
CA PHE A 94 -2.08 -25.02 16.18
C PHE A 94 -1.96 -24.21 17.49
N ASP A 95 -2.45 -22.96 17.55
CA ASP A 95 -2.20 -22.06 18.69
C ASP A 95 -2.61 -22.65 20.04
N ARG A 96 -3.81 -23.25 20.12
CA ARG A 96 -4.34 -23.77 21.39
C ARG A 96 -3.72 -25.12 21.79
N PRO A 97 -3.67 -26.15 20.92
CA PRO A 97 -3.05 -27.42 21.25
C PRO A 97 -1.56 -27.30 21.58
N TRP A 98 -0.80 -26.55 20.78
CA TRP A 98 0.64 -26.39 20.98
C TRP A 98 0.96 -25.76 22.34
N ARG A 99 0.30 -24.65 22.67
CA ARG A 99 0.44 -24.02 23.98
C ARG A 99 0.05 -24.97 25.11
N ARG A 100 -1.05 -25.71 24.94
CA ARG A 100 -1.51 -26.68 25.95
C ARG A 100 -0.47 -27.77 26.20
N TRP A 101 0.11 -28.33 25.14
CA TRP A 101 1.14 -29.36 25.25
C TRP A 101 2.43 -28.82 25.86
N ALA A 102 2.85 -27.61 25.50
CA ALA A 102 4.00 -26.95 26.13
C ALA A 102 3.81 -26.81 27.65
N MET A 103 2.66 -26.28 28.08
CA MET A 103 2.33 -26.15 29.52
C MET A 103 2.20 -27.52 30.22
N TRP A 104 1.69 -28.53 29.52
CA TRP A 104 1.60 -29.88 30.10
C TRP A 104 2.99 -30.51 30.29
N LEU A 105 3.91 -30.30 29.34
CA LEU A 105 5.29 -30.80 29.39
C LEU A 105 6.12 -30.15 30.50
N GLU A 106 5.83 -28.90 30.88
CA GLU A 106 6.42 -28.28 32.08
C GLU A 106 6.13 -29.09 33.35
N GLY A 107 5.00 -29.81 33.40
CA GLY A 107 4.66 -30.73 34.48
C GLY A 107 5.29 -32.12 34.37
N GLN A 108 6.02 -32.43 33.29
CA GLN A 108 6.64 -33.74 33.02
C GLN A 108 8.17 -33.73 33.15
N MET A 109 8.72 -32.82 33.97
CA MET A 109 10.17 -32.70 34.17
C MET A 109 10.82 -34.00 34.69
N ASP A 110 10.06 -34.82 35.43
CA ASP A 110 10.50 -36.14 35.92
C ASP A 110 10.86 -37.10 34.78
N ILE A 111 10.14 -37.02 33.66
CA ILE A 111 10.39 -37.81 32.46
C ILE A 111 11.43 -37.14 31.56
N LEU A 112 11.27 -35.84 31.35
CA LEU A 112 12.07 -35.10 30.38
C LEU A 112 13.53 -34.94 30.83
N GLY A 113 13.80 -34.83 32.13
CA GLY A 113 15.15 -34.61 32.63
C GLY A 113 15.84 -33.43 31.93
N ASN A 114 16.94 -33.68 31.24
CA ASN A 114 17.68 -32.65 30.49
C ASN A 114 17.00 -32.21 29.19
N TYR A 115 15.99 -32.94 28.71
CA TYR A 115 15.25 -32.63 27.47
C TYR A 115 14.17 -31.55 27.67
N VAL A 116 14.02 -31.00 28.88
CA VAL A 116 13.12 -29.86 29.15
C VAL A 116 13.44 -28.63 28.30
N VAL A 117 14.68 -28.48 27.84
CA VAL A 117 15.06 -27.40 26.92
C VAL A 117 14.43 -27.54 25.53
N HIS A 118 13.87 -28.71 25.21
CA HIS A 118 13.20 -29.02 23.95
C HIS A 118 11.68 -29.05 24.07
N ILE A 119 11.09 -28.47 25.13
CA ILE A 119 9.63 -28.48 25.35
C ILE A 119 8.86 -28.00 24.13
N ASP A 120 9.29 -26.94 23.45
CA ASP A 120 8.57 -26.40 22.30
C ASP A 120 8.52 -27.40 21.13
N GLN A 121 9.66 -28.01 20.81
CA GLN A 121 9.78 -29.06 19.81
C GLN A 121 8.94 -30.30 20.15
N ILE A 122 8.93 -30.72 21.42
CA ILE A 122 8.15 -31.87 21.87
C ILE A 122 6.64 -31.53 21.81
N ALA A 123 6.26 -30.32 22.20
CA ALA A 123 4.88 -29.84 22.14
C ALA A 123 4.36 -29.77 20.70
N PHE A 124 5.20 -29.38 19.75
CA PHE A 124 4.87 -29.41 18.33
C PHE A 124 4.53 -30.83 17.85
N ALA A 125 5.35 -31.83 18.23
CA ALA A 125 5.13 -33.21 17.85
C ALA A 125 3.80 -33.76 18.43
N LEU A 126 3.52 -33.50 19.71
CA LEU A 126 2.26 -33.88 20.35
C LEU A 126 1.05 -33.18 19.70
N THR A 127 1.23 -31.93 19.27
CA THR A 127 0.20 -31.18 18.52
C THR A 127 -0.09 -31.82 17.18
N CYS A 128 0.95 -32.21 16.43
CA CYS A 128 0.78 -32.90 15.15
C CYS A 128 0.03 -34.23 15.34
N LEU A 129 0.37 -35.01 16.37
CA LEU A 129 -0.33 -36.26 16.69
C LEU A 129 -1.81 -36.03 17.03
N GLU A 130 -2.12 -35.04 17.87
CA GLU A 130 -3.50 -34.71 18.24
C GLU A 130 -4.33 -34.24 17.04
N LEU A 131 -3.79 -33.29 16.27
CA LEU A 131 -4.47 -32.70 15.12
C LEU A 131 -4.45 -33.62 13.89
N ARG A 132 -3.79 -34.78 13.98
CA ARG A 132 -3.60 -35.72 12.87
C ARG A 132 -2.93 -35.06 11.68
N VAL A 133 -2.01 -34.14 11.95
CA VAL A 133 -1.22 -33.43 10.94
C VAL A 133 0.08 -34.15 10.71
N GLU A 134 0.42 -34.25 9.44
CA GLU A 134 1.55 -34.98 8.93
C GLU A 134 2.56 -33.98 8.39
N PRO A 135 3.61 -33.63 9.16
CA PRO A 135 4.56 -32.64 8.71
C PRO A 135 5.49 -33.21 7.64
N ASP A 136 5.55 -32.52 6.50
CA ASP A 136 6.47 -32.78 5.40
C ASP A 136 7.93 -32.55 5.85
N LEU A 137 8.83 -33.32 5.24
CA LEU A 137 10.25 -33.28 5.57
C LEU A 137 10.95 -32.19 4.76
N LEU A 138 11.42 -31.16 5.46
CA LEU A 138 12.31 -30.19 4.84
C LEU A 138 13.71 -30.81 4.67
N PRO A 139 14.42 -30.47 3.57
CA PRO A 139 15.82 -30.82 3.41
C PRO A 139 16.68 -30.35 4.60
N LYS A 140 17.69 -31.15 4.98
CA LYS A 140 18.63 -30.80 6.06
C LYS A 140 19.28 -29.43 5.88
N GLY A 141 19.53 -29.03 4.63
CA GLY A 141 20.09 -27.71 4.31
C GLY A 141 19.25 -26.53 4.81
N LEU A 142 17.94 -26.70 5.02
CA LEU A 142 17.06 -25.67 5.58
C LEU A 142 17.10 -25.57 7.10
N ASN A 143 17.88 -26.40 7.79
CA ASN A 143 18.11 -26.30 9.22
C ASN A 143 19.48 -26.91 9.55
N PHE A 144 20.52 -26.39 8.90
CA PHE A 144 21.82 -27.03 8.89
C PHE A 144 22.55 -26.82 10.23
N PRO A 145 22.92 -27.88 10.97
CA PRO A 145 23.36 -27.77 12.36
C PRO A 145 24.86 -27.46 12.47
N THR A 146 25.24 -26.19 12.40
CA THR A 146 26.65 -25.76 12.55
C THR A 146 27.17 -25.87 13.99
N HIS A 147 26.27 -26.11 14.95
CA HIS A 147 26.59 -26.41 16.34
C HIS A 147 27.09 -27.84 16.58
N LEU A 148 26.96 -28.73 15.59
CA LEU A 148 27.45 -30.09 15.69
C LEU A 148 28.86 -30.24 15.10
N PRO A 149 29.61 -31.27 15.54
CA PRO A 149 30.85 -31.63 14.87
C PRO A 149 30.64 -31.91 13.38
N ALA A 150 31.65 -31.62 12.56
CA ALA A 150 31.58 -31.77 11.11
C ALA A 150 31.09 -33.17 10.65
N ALA A 151 31.55 -34.23 11.31
CA ALA A 151 31.14 -35.60 11.02
C ALA A 151 29.63 -35.86 11.22
N ASP A 152 28.99 -35.14 12.14
CA ASP A 152 27.57 -35.27 12.47
C ASP A 152 26.70 -34.33 11.63
N ALA A 153 27.23 -33.18 11.23
CA ALA A 153 26.50 -32.17 10.46
C ALA A 153 26.29 -32.59 9.00
N GLY A 154 27.21 -33.39 8.43
CA GLY A 154 27.23 -33.73 7.00
C GLY A 154 27.86 -32.62 6.15
N ASP A 155 27.83 -32.78 4.82
CA ASP A 155 28.56 -31.94 3.85
C ASP A 155 27.65 -31.22 2.84
N SER A 156 26.32 -31.31 3.01
CA SER A 156 25.36 -30.64 2.11
C SER A 156 25.46 -29.13 2.17
N ALA A 157 25.25 -28.45 1.03
CA ALA A 157 25.20 -27.00 0.98
C ALA A 157 24.07 -26.44 1.87
N PRO A 158 24.37 -25.59 2.86
CA PRO A 158 23.35 -25.00 3.71
C PRO A 158 22.53 -23.95 2.95
N ILE A 159 21.25 -23.85 3.31
CA ILE A 159 20.32 -22.77 2.94
C ILE A 159 20.03 -21.91 4.17
N MET A 160 19.99 -22.55 5.35
CA MET A 160 19.88 -21.92 6.66
C MET A 160 20.88 -22.57 7.61
N LEU A 161 21.64 -21.75 8.34
CA LEU A 161 22.55 -22.18 9.41
C LEU A 161 21.82 -22.12 10.75
N HIS A 162 21.97 -23.15 11.57
CA HIS A 162 21.44 -23.21 12.94
C HIS A 162 22.60 -23.39 13.92
N TYR A 163 23.00 -22.27 14.54
CA TYR A 163 24.33 -22.13 15.13
C TYR A 163 24.36 -22.22 16.66
N HIS A 164 23.21 -22.13 17.33
CA HIS A 164 23.13 -22.07 18.79
C HIS A 164 24.15 -21.09 19.39
N ARG A 165 25.17 -21.60 20.10
CA ARG A 165 26.19 -20.81 20.78
C ARG A 165 27.53 -20.77 20.06
N ARG A 166 27.61 -21.21 18.79
CA ARG A 166 28.85 -21.23 17.98
C ARG A 166 29.18 -19.86 17.41
N VAL A 167 29.40 -18.91 18.31
CA VAL A 167 29.85 -17.55 18.00
C VAL A 167 31.09 -17.23 18.83
N ASN A 168 31.97 -16.40 18.27
CA ASN A 168 33.11 -15.87 19.01
C ASN A 168 32.73 -14.65 19.85
N ASP A 169 33.70 -14.10 20.60
CA ASP A 169 33.50 -12.93 21.49
C ASP A 169 33.05 -11.65 20.75
N ARG A 170 33.10 -11.63 19.42
CA ARG A 170 32.61 -10.52 18.57
C ARG A 170 31.21 -10.79 18.01
N GLY A 171 30.57 -11.90 18.39
CA GLY A 171 29.27 -12.33 17.88
C GLY A 171 29.31 -12.89 16.46
N MET A 172 30.49 -13.19 15.91
CA MET A 172 30.62 -13.78 14.57
C MET A 172 30.55 -15.30 14.65
N LEU A 173 29.95 -15.95 13.66
CA LEU A 173 29.87 -17.40 13.58
C LEU A 173 31.27 -18.02 13.48
N GLU A 174 31.52 -19.08 14.25
CA GLU A 174 32.79 -19.81 14.23
C GLU A 174 32.86 -20.81 13.06
N PRO A 175 34.00 -20.94 12.36
CA PRO A 175 34.15 -21.96 11.33
C PRO A 175 34.03 -23.37 11.90
N THR A 176 33.54 -24.28 11.06
CA THR A 176 33.33 -25.70 11.36
C THR A 176 34.49 -26.59 10.91
N GLY A 177 35.36 -26.08 10.03
CA GLY A 177 36.44 -26.84 9.41
C GLY A 177 36.03 -27.53 8.10
N GLN A 178 34.76 -27.44 7.68
CA GLN A 178 34.30 -27.96 6.40
C GLN A 178 34.19 -26.84 5.38
N ARG A 179 34.89 -26.97 4.26
CA ARG A 179 34.99 -25.92 3.23
C ARG A 179 33.63 -25.36 2.76
N THR A 180 32.67 -26.23 2.48
CA THR A 180 31.34 -25.82 1.99
C THR A 180 30.58 -24.98 3.02
N ILE A 181 30.61 -25.41 4.28
CA ILE A 181 29.93 -24.72 5.39
C ILE A 181 30.67 -23.44 5.75
N ASP A 182 32.00 -23.49 5.82
CA ASP A 182 32.83 -22.35 6.17
C ASP A 182 32.72 -21.23 5.13
N THR A 183 32.46 -21.58 3.85
CA THR A 183 32.13 -20.60 2.81
C THR A 183 30.80 -19.88 3.12
N ALA A 184 29.78 -20.61 3.56
CA ALA A 184 28.49 -20.04 3.94
C ALA A 184 28.60 -19.18 5.23
N ILE A 185 29.39 -19.64 6.20
CA ILE A 185 29.70 -18.90 7.43
C ILE A 185 30.43 -17.60 7.11
N ALA A 186 31.43 -17.64 6.22
CA ALA A 186 32.15 -16.44 5.78
C ALA A 186 31.19 -15.45 5.11
N PHE A 187 30.31 -15.90 4.22
CA PHE A 187 29.29 -15.06 3.59
C PHE A 187 28.37 -14.37 4.62
N VAL A 188 27.91 -15.10 5.63
CA VAL A 188 27.08 -14.55 6.72
C VAL A 188 27.86 -13.56 7.55
N ASN A 189 29.08 -13.90 7.95
CA ASN A 189 29.94 -13.03 8.74
C ASN A 189 30.26 -11.73 7.99
N ASP A 190 30.57 -11.80 6.69
CA ASP A 190 30.77 -10.61 5.85
C ASP A 190 29.50 -9.75 5.77
N SER A 191 28.32 -10.37 5.81
CA SER A 191 27.03 -9.68 5.80
C SER A 191 26.74 -9.01 7.15
N LEU A 192 27.05 -9.68 8.27
CA LEU A 192 26.90 -9.16 9.63
C LEU A 192 27.92 -8.05 9.97
N ALA A 193 29.12 -8.12 9.39
CA ALA A 193 30.18 -7.13 9.59
C ALA A 193 29.93 -5.83 8.84
N ARG A 194 29.07 -5.84 7.81
CA ARG A 194 28.58 -4.60 7.19
C ARG A 194 27.76 -3.86 8.24
N PRO A 195 27.97 -2.53 8.41
CA PRO A 195 27.09 -1.74 9.26
C PRO A 195 25.65 -2.05 8.85
N ALA A 196 24.85 -2.55 9.79
CA ALA A 196 23.43 -2.72 9.56
C ALA A 196 22.89 -1.34 9.19
N ALA A 197 22.68 -1.11 7.90
CA ALA A 197 21.99 0.06 7.42
C ALA A 197 20.51 -0.16 7.76
N ILE A 198 20.18 -0.11 9.05
CA ILE A 198 18.84 0.27 9.50
C ILE A 198 18.74 1.76 9.13
N ARG A 199 18.67 2.04 7.83
CA ARG A 199 18.22 3.33 7.35
C ARG A 199 16.77 3.38 7.77
N ARG A 200 16.47 4.18 8.81
CA ARG A 200 15.11 4.63 9.02
C ARG A 200 14.64 5.18 7.69
N LYS A 201 13.66 4.51 7.08
CA LYS A 201 13.11 4.98 5.82
C LYS A 201 12.57 6.38 6.05
N ARG A 202 12.93 7.32 5.19
CA ARG A 202 12.49 8.72 5.30
C ARG A 202 10.98 8.78 5.13
N ARG A 203 10.28 9.68 5.83
CA ARG A 203 8.81 9.76 5.69
C ARG A 203 8.44 10.37 4.34
N LEU A 204 7.47 9.77 3.64
CA LEU A 204 6.86 10.36 2.46
C LEU A 204 5.35 10.24 2.58
N LEU A 205 4.66 11.39 2.63
CA LEU A 205 3.20 11.44 2.60
C LEU A 205 2.74 11.84 1.20
N LEU A 206 1.99 10.95 0.56
CA LEU A 206 1.40 11.19 -0.76
C LEU A 206 -0.11 11.36 -0.62
N HIS A 207 -0.58 12.61 -0.66
CA HIS A 207 -2.01 12.89 -0.76
C HIS A 207 -2.48 12.78 -2.20
N VAL A 208 -3.37 11.82 -2.46
CA VAL A 208 -3.76 11.41 -3.81
C VAL A 208 -5.15 11.86 -4.24
N GLY A 209 -5.87 12.61 -3.39
CA GLY A 209 -7.26 13.04 -3.61
C GLY A 209 -8.23 12.39 -2.64
N LEU A 210 -9.47 12.07 -3.01
CA LEU A 210 -10.10 12.13 -4.35
C LEU A 210 -10.28 13.56 -4.91
N PRO A 211 -10.63 13.71 -6.20
CA PRO A 211 -11.20 14.97 -6.68
C PRO A 211 -12.43 15.34 -5.84
N LYS A 212 -12.69 16.64 -5.65
CA LYS A 212 -13.86 17.17 -4.91
C LYS A 212 -13.90 16.88 -3.40
N THR A 213 -12.78 16.56 -2.77
CA THR A 213 -12.70 16.29 -1.32
C THR A 213 -11.78 17.27 -0.58
N GLY A 214 -11.76 18.55 -1.00
CA GLY A 214 -10.98 19.59 -0.33
C GLY A 214 -9.51 19.67 -0.75
N THR A 215 -9.07 18.86 -1.72
CA THR A 215 -7.68 18.83 -2.24
C THR A 215 -7.13 20.21 -2.58
N SER A 216 -7.93 21.06 -3.24
CA SER A 216 -7.52 22.43 -3.59
C SER A 216 -7.22 23.31 -2.37
N ALA A 217 -8.01 23.17 -1.30
CA ALA A 217 -7.84 23.94 -0.07
C ALA A 217 -6.55 23.49 0.65
N LEU A 218 -6.33 22.17 0.75
CA LEU A 218 -5.10 21.59 1.30
C LEU A 218 -3.86 22.07 0.54
N GLN A 219 -3.89 21.99 -0.80
CA GLN A 219 -2.77 22.38 -1.65
C GLN A 219 -2.38 23.85 -1.50
N ARG A 220 -3.37 24.75 -1.46
CA ARG A 220 -3.14 26.18 -1.19
C ARG A 220 -2.54 26.40 0.19
N TRP A 221 -3.11 25.75 1.20
CA TRP A 221 -2.65 25.87 2.56
C TRP A 221 -1.19 25.39 2.69
N CYS A 222 -0.85 24.21 2.19
CA CYS A 222 0.51 23.68 2.28
C CYS A 222 1.51 24.55 1.51
N HIS A 223 1.12 25.09 0.36
CA HIS A 223 1.98 26.00 -0.40
C HIS A 223 2.23 27.31 0.34
N ALA A 224 1.19 27.95 0.87
CA ALA A 224 1.30 29.19 1.65
C ALA A 224 2.07 29.00 2.97
N ASN A 225 2.04 27.79 3.53
CA ASN A 225 2.69 27.45 4.80
C ASN A 225 3.95 26.58 4.63
N ALA A 226 4.54 26.54 3.42
CA ALA A 226 5.70 25.70 3.14
C ALA A 226 6.91 26.01 4.05
N GLY A 227 7.09 27.28 4.43
CA GLY A 227 8.11 27.69 5.41
C GLY A 227 7.87 27.12 6.80
N ARG A 228 6.61 27.15 7.28
CA ARG A 228 6.23 26.60 8.60
C ARG A 228 6.32 25.07 8.65
N LEU A 229 6.02 24.41 7.53
CA LEU A 229 6.27 22.98 7.38
C LEU A 229 7.77 22.70 7.49
N LEU A 230 8.60 23.50 6.80
CA LEU A 230 10.05 23.34 6.80
C LEU A 230 10.70 23.60 8.17
N GLU A 231 10.17 24.55 8.96
CA GLU A 231 10.58 24.80 10.35
C GLU A 231 10.41 23.57 11.25
N GLN A 232 9.47 22.68 10.94
CA GLN A 232 9.26 21.38 11.59
C GLN A 232 9.90 20.22 10.82
N GLY A 233 10.81 20.51 9.90
CA GLY A 233 11.54 19.53 9.10
C GLY A 233 10.76 18.96 7.90
N ILE A 234 9.50 19.34 7.69
CA ILE A 234 8.63 18.77 6.66
C ILE A 234 8.81 19.54 5.35
N ARG A 235 9.28 18.87 4.31
CA ARG A 235 9.45 19.47 2.99
C ARG A 235 8.14 19.42 2.19
N TYR A 236 7.66 20.58 1.75
CA TYR A 236 6.63 20.70 0.71
C TYR A 236 7.30 21.24 -0.57
N PRO A 237 7.63 20.37 -1.54
CA PRO A 237 8.36 20.78 -2.74
C PRO A 237 7.63 21.86 -3.56
N THR A 238 8.37 22.59 -4.39
CA THR A 238 7.79 23.62 -5.26
C THR A 238 6.78 22.99 -6.23
N PRO A 239 5.51 23.41 -6.20
CA PRO A 239 4.47 22.87 -7.09
C PRO A 239 4.69 23.19 -8.57
N SER A 240 3.80 22.69 -9.43
CA SER A 240 3.75 23.05 -10.85
C SER A 240 3.45 24.53 -11.04
N ALA A 241 4.38 25.28 -11.67
CA ALA A 241 4.18 26.68 -12.02
C ALA A 241 3.18 26.88 -13.17
N ASP A 242 2.96 25.83 -13.96
CA ASP A 242 2.07 25.78 -15.12
C ASP A 242 0.59 25.52 -14.76
N THR A 243 0.28 25.42 -13.46
CA THR A 243 -1.08 25.16 -12.99
C THR A 243 -1.59 26.33 -12.15
N GLU A 244 -2.84 26.75 -12.38
CA GLU A 244 -3.52 27.79 -11.59
C GLU A 244 -3.58 27.49 -10.08
N MET A 245 -3.46 26.22 -9.70
CA MET A 245 -3.45 25.75 -8.32
C MET A 245 -2.06 25.20 -7.96
N PRO A 246 -1.54 25.44 -6.75
CA PRO A 246 -0.20 24.99 -6.35
C PRO A 246 -0.19 23.49 -6.00
N LYS A 247 -0.39 22.65 -7.02
CA LYS A 247 -0.41 21.19 -6.92
C LYS A 247 0.85 20.56 -7.50
N HIS A 248 1.19 19.38 -7.00
CA HIS A 248 2.30 18.58 -7.50
C HIS A 248 1.90 17.80 -8.76
N GLN A 249 1.30 18.49 -9.75
CA GLN A 249 0.82 17.88 -10.99
C GLN A 249 1.95 17.22 -11.78
N PHE A 250 3.19 17.68 -11.61
CA PHE A 250 4.35 17.06 -12.23
C PHE A 250 4.48 15.57 -11.90
N VAL A 251 4.03 15.07 -10.73
CA VAL A 251 4.09 13.62 -10.43
C VAL A 251 3.22 12.83 -11.40
N VAL A 252 2.06 13.38 -11.76
CA VAL A 252 1.16 12.78 -12.77
C VAL A 252 1.81 12.85 -14.15
N SER A 253 2.37 14.01 -14.51
CA SER A 253 3.05 14.19 -15.81
C SER A 253 4.22 13.21 -15.94
N ASP A 254 5.07 13.11 -14.93
CA ASP A 254 6.22 12.20 -14.84
C ASP A 254 5.78 10.73 -15.00
N LEU A 255 4.67 10.33 -14.37
CA LEU A 255 4.11 8.97 -14.52
C LEU A 255 3.57 8.70 -15.94
N MET A 256 2.94 9.70 -16.56
CA MET A 256 2.45 9.60 -17.93
C MET A 256 3.60 9.51 -18.95
N THR A 257 4.64 10.35 -18.79
CA THR A 257 5.81 10.41 -19.69
C THR A 257 6.87 9.36 -19.37
N GLY A 258 6.85 8.78 -18.16
CA GLY A 258 7.82 7.81 -17.64
C GLY A 258 9.18 8.40 -17.25
N ASP A 259 9.31 9.72 -17.34
CA ASP A 259 10.47 10.47 -16.85
C ASP A 259 10.16 10.98 -15.45
N LEU A 260 10.74 10.32 -14.43
CA LEU A 260 10.53 10.67 -13.02
C LEU A 260 11.56 11.68 -12.49
N SER A 261 12.32 12.34 -13.35
CA SER A 261 13.43 13.22 -12.93
C SER A 261 12.98 14.33 -11.99
N ARG A 262 11.79 14.92 -12.22
CA ARG A 262 11.28 16.01 -11.39
C ARG A 262 10.76 15.49 -10.04
N THR A 263 10.03 14.39 -10.05
CA THR A 263 9.60 13.69 -8.84
C THR A 263 10.80 13.25 -8.00
N GLY A 264 11.84 12.72 -8.63
CA GLY A 264 13.09 12.32 -7.97
C GLY A 264 13.78 13.47 -7.27
N ARG A 265 13.93 14.63 -7.93
CA ARG A 265 14.46 15.85 -7.29
C ARG A 265 13.61 16.29 -6.10
N ALA A 266 12.28 16.33 -6.29
CA ALA A 266 11.36 16.79 -5.25
C ALA A 266 11.45 15.95 -3.96
N VAL A 267 11.63 14.63 -4.05
CA VAL A 267 11.78 13.77 -2.87
C VAL A 267 13.22 13.70 -2.35
N ALA A 268 14.23 13.89 -3.20
CA ALA A 268 15.63 13.92 -2.79
C ALA A 268 15.95 15.10 -1.86
N GLU A 269 15.31 16.26 -2.07
CA GLU A 269 15.49 17.48 -1.27
C GLU A 269 14.89 17.42 0.14
N GLY A 270 14.11 16.39 0.48
CA GLY A 270 13.51 16.28 1.81
C GLY A 270 14.50 15.91 2.91
N SER A 271 14.16 16.27 4.15
CA SER A 271 14.91 15.84 5.34
C SER A 271 14.52 14.40 5.76
N GLU A 272 15.00 13.95 6.93
CA GLU A 272 14.51 12.72 7.57
C GLU A 272 13.05 12.84 8.07
N GLU A 273 12.64 14.04 8.50
CA GLU A 273 11.30 14.31 9.08
C GLU A 273 10.17 14.16 8.05
N GLY A 274 10.48 14.39 6.77
CA GLY A 274 9.68 13.85 5.67
C GLY A 274 9.38 14.83 4.54
N THR A 275 8.79 14.29 3.48
CA THR A 275 8.33 15.03 2.31
C THR A 275 6.82 14.84 2.13
N VAL A 276 6.12 15.89 1.74
CA VAL A 276 4.69 15.88 1.43
C VAL A 276 4.48 16.20 -0.05
N LEU A 277 3.80 15.30 -0.77
CA LEU A 277 3.35 15.50 -2.14
C LEU A 277 1.83 15.43 -2.20
N THR A 278 1.22 16.32 -2.99
CA THR A 278 -0.23 16.52 -3.04
C THR A 278 -0.73 16.66 -4.48
N SER A 279 -1.52 15.71 -4.96
CA SER A 279 -2.18 15.79 -6.27
C SER A 279 -3.38 14.86 -6.38
N GLU A 280 -4.58 15.42 -6.54
CA GLU A 280 -5.79 14.64 -6.89
C GLU A 280 -5.69 13.96 -8.26
N GLY A 281 -4.77 14.43 -9.13
CA GLY A 281 -4.53 13.80 -10.41
C GLY A 281 -4.01 12.36 -10.29
N LEU A 282 -3.46 11.98 -9.13
CA LEU A 282 -2.94 10.63 -8.89
C LEU A 282 -4.07 9.59 -8.83
N THR A 283 -5.18 9.88 -8.16
CA THR A 283 -6.37 9.01 -8.22
C THR A 283 -7.14 9.19 -9.53
N ASN A 284 -7.26 10.42 -10.02
CA ASN A 284 -7.99 10.69 -11.26
C ASN A 284 -7.41 9.93 -12.47
N HIS A 285 -6.08 9.74 -12.48
CA HIS A 285 -5.34 9.05 -13.54
C HIS A 285 -4.77 7.67 -13.13
N LEU A 286 -5.18 7.13 -11.98
CA LEU A 286 -4.62 5.90 -11.42
C LEU A 286 -4.56 4.75 -12.44
N TYR A 287 -5.63 4.62 -13.23
CA TYR A 287 -5.80 3.55 -14.22
C TYR A 287 -5.27 3.90 -15.62
N ASP A 288 -4.68 5.09 -15.79
CA ASP A 288 -4.10 5.56 -17.06
C ASP A 288 -2.57 5.48 -17.06
N PHE A 289 -1.96 5.33 -15.88
CA PHE A 289 -0.51 5.28 -15.75
C PHE A 289 0.09 4.06 -16.42
N ARG A 290 1.22 4.26 -17.09
CA ARG A 290 1.95 3.17 -17.73
C ARG A 290 2.59 2.28 -16.66
N PRO A 291 2.54 0.94 -16.78
CA PRO A 291 3.12 0.03 -15.78
C PRO A 291 4.58 0.33 -15.45
N ILE A 292 5.39 0.64 -16.46
CA ILE A 292 6.81 1.01 -16.29
C ILE A 292 7.00 2.32 -15.49
N GLY A 293 6.07 3.27 -15.61
CA GLY A 293 6.09 4.52 -14.83
C GLY A 293 5.84 4.23 -13.35
N LEU A 294 4.85 3.38 -13.05
CA LEU A 294 4.55 2.94 -11.69
C LEU A 294 5.68 2.12 -11.08
N GLU A 295 6.29 1.21 -11.84
CA GLU A 295 7.45 0.43 -11.37
C GLU A 295 8.63 1.33 -11.00
N ARG A 296 8.99 2.27 -11.87
CA ARG A 296 10.05 3.25 -11.59
C ARG A 296 9.73 4.12 -10.38
N LEU A 297 8.46 4.50 -10.19
CA LEU A 297 8.03 5.30 -9.05
C LEU A 297 8.19 4.51 -7.75
N ARG A 298 7.79 3.23 -7.74
CA ARG A 298 8.00 2.35 -6.58
C ARG A 298 9.48 2.20 -6.24
N SER A 299 10.34 2.01 -7.23
CA SER A 299 11.79 1.97 -7.01
C SER A 299 12.33 3.29 -6.46
N LEU A 300 11.83 4.42 -6.94
CA LEU A 300 12.18 5.74 -6.43
C LEU A 300 11.72 5.95 -4.97
N PHE A 301 10.58 5.37 -4.59
CA PHE A 301 9.99 5.49 -3.26
C PHE A 301 10.44 4.39 -2.28
N GLU A 302 11.19 3.38 -2.73
CA GLU A 302 11.72 2.29 -1.90
C GLU A 302 12.43 2.82 -0.62
N PRO A 303 13.26 3.88 -0.67
CA PRO A 303 13.94 4.39 0.52
C PRO A 303 13.03 5.07 1.56
N PHE A 304 11.73 5.19 1.27
CA PHE A 304 10.77 5.95 2.07
C PHE A 304 9.76 5.03 2.78
N HIS A 305 9.32 5.45 3.96
CA HIS A 305 8.09 4.97 4.57
C HIS A 305 6.96 5.76 3.92
N LEU A 306 6.40 5.19 2.85
CA LEU A 306 5.36 5.83 2.05
C LEU A 306 3.99 5.59 2.67
N THR A 307 3.35 6.68 3.12
CA THR A 307 1.93 6.70 3.47
C THR A 307 1.17 7.39 2.35
N VAL A 308 0.19 6.70 1.77
CA VAL A 308 -0.80 7.32 0.87
C VAL A 308 -1.97 7.81 1.70
N PHE A 309 -2.38 9.05 1.48
CA PHE A 309 -3.52 9.66 2.16
C PHE A 309 -4.65 9.97 1.18
N LEU A 310 -5.82 9.42 1.46
CA LEU A 310 -7.00 9.50 0.61
C LEU A 310 -8.19 10.06 1.41
N VAL A 311 -8.67 11.24 1.03
CA VAL A 311 -9.90 11.81 1.55
C VAL A 311 -11.05 11.38 0.64
N HIS A 312 -12.06 10.75 1.20
CA HIS A 312 -13.29 10.36 0.50
C HIS A 312 -14.50 11.10 1.06
N ARG A 313 -15.59 11.16 0.31
CA ARG A 313 -16.85 11.79 0.71
C ARG A 313 -17.98 10.78 0.55
N LYS A 314 -19.15 11.08 1.12
CA LYS A 314 -20.38 10.32 0.81
C LYS A 314 -20.51 10.13 -0.72
N PRO A 315 -20.69 8.89 -1.21
CA PRO A 315 -20.65 8.58 -2.64
C PRO A 315 -21.60 9.45 -3.48
N GLU A 316 -22.82 9.71 -2.99
CA GLU A 316 -23.83 10.53 -3.67
C GLU A 316 -23.40 12.00 -3.85
N ASP A 317 -22.81 12.58 -2.80
CA ASP A 317 -22.33 13.96 -2.85
C ASP A 317 -21.10 14.09 -3.74
N TRP A 318 -20.23 13.09 -3.68
CA TRP A 318 -19.03 13.02 -4.50
C TRP A 318 -19.39 12.93 -5.98
N VAL A 319 -20.24 11.98 -6.37
CA VAL A 319 -20.58 11.77 -7.79
C VAL A 319 -21.30 12.99 -8.38
N ARG A 320 -22.19 13.66 -7.63
CA ARG A 320 -22.80 14.94 -8.05
C ARG A 320 -21.77 16.02 -8.30
N SER A 321 -20.82 16.18 -7.37
CA SER A 321 -19.78 17.20 -7.46
C SER A 321 -18.78 16.91 -8.59
N TYR A 322 -18.46 15.64 -8.80
CA TYR A 322 -17.55 15.18 -9.84
C TYR A 322 -18.19 15.28 -11.22
N HIS A 323 -19.48 14.92 -11.35
CA HIS A 323 -20.28 15.09 -12.56
C HIS A 323 -20.30 16.54 -13.05
N LYS A 324 -20.54 17.51 -12.15
CA LYS A 324 -20.47 18.95 -12.46
C LYS A 324 -19.13 19.35 -13.05
N GLN A 325 -18.03 18.90 -12.41
CA GLN A 325 -16.68 19.19 -12.89
C GLN A 325 -16.44 18.56 -14.27
N CYS A 326 -16.80 17.30 -14.46
CA CYS A 326 -16.64 16.60 -15.74
C CYS A 326 -17.45 17.26 -16.86
N ALA A 327 -18.69 17.69 -16.58
CA ALA A 327 -19.55 18.35 -17.56
C ALA A 327 -18.99 19.70 -18.03
N ILE A 328 -18.35 20.47 -17.12
CA ILE A 328 -17.79 21.79 -17.41
C ILE A 328 -16.41 21.71 -18.04
N ASN A 329 -15.59 20.72 -17.69
CA ASN A 329 -14.24 20.56 -18.20
C ASN A 329 -14.19 20.54 -19.75
N PRO A 330 -13.05 20.92 -20.37
CA PRO A 330 -12.82 20.74 -21.80
C PRO A 330 -13.08 19.29 -22.24
N ARG A 331 -13.56 19.11 -23.47
CA ARG A 331 -13.91 17.77 -23.97
C ARG A 331 -12.68 16.87 -23.93
N ASN A 332 -12.86 15.68 -23.35
CA ASN A 332 -11.86 14.64 -23.35
C ASN A 332 -12.55 13.28 -23.30
N ALA A 333 -12.47 12.53 -24.40
CA ALA A 333 -13.15 11.24 -24.54
C ALA A 333 -12.64 10.19 -23.54
N ALA A 334 -11.33 10.17 -23.23
CA ALA A 334 -10.75 9.21 -22.29
C ALA A 334 -11.26 9.40 -20.85
N TYR A 335 -11.68 10.62 -20.51
CA TYR A 335 -12.16 10.99 -19.18
C TYR A 335 -13.66 11.28 -19.13
N TYR A 336 -14.37 11.12 -20.25
CA TYR A 336 -15.79 11.49 -20.40
C TYR A 336 -16.08 12.95 -20.01
N TYR A 337 -15.11 13.84 -20.20
CA TYR A 337 -15.27 15.27 -19.92
C TYR A 337 -16.01 15.96 -21.06
N GLY A 338 -16.78 16.98 -20.71
CA GLY A 338 -17.63 17.74 -21.63
C GLY A 338 -18.72 16.93 -22.30
N THR A 339 -19.14 15.82 -21.67
CA THR A 339 -20.25 15.00 -22.12
C THR A 339 -21.59 15.53 -21.60
N GLY A 340 -22.67 15.22 -22.32
CA GLY A 340 -24.04 15.56 -21.95
C GLY A 340 -24.76 14.48 -21.11
N LEU A 341 -24.02 13.57 -20.50
CA LEU A 341 -24.59 12.48 -19.70
C LEU A 341 -25.29 13.06 -18.48
N ASP A 342 -26.50 12.56 -18.19
CA ASP A 342 -27.12 12.83 -16.89
C ASP A 342 -26.38 12.09 -15.76
N LEU A 343 -26.74 12.41 -14.52
CA LEU A 343 -26.08 11.85 -13.34
C LEU A 343 -26.21 10.32 -13.27
N HIS A 344 -27.34 9.76 -13.70
CA HIS A 344 -27.58 8.33 -13.64
C HIS A 344 -26.64 7.59 -14.57
N LEU A 345 -26.55 8.00 -15.83
CA LEU A 345 -25.63 7.41 -16.81
C LEU A 345 -24.16 7.69 -16.46
N PHE A 346 -23.85 8.88 -15.94
CA PHE A 346 -22.49 9.24 -15.53
C PHE A 346 -21.98 8.34 -14.39
N ARG A 347 -22.84 8.01 -13.42
CA ARG A 347 -22.50 7.10 -12.31
C ARG A 347 -22.10 5.72 -12.79
N GLU A 348 -22.71 5.23 -13.86
CA GLU A 348 -22.46 3.89 -14.40
C GLU A 348 -21.17 3.79 -15.22
N LEU A 349 -20.48 4.90 -15.49
CA LEU A 349 -19.20 4.88 -16.18
C LEU A 349 -18.18 4.02 -15.40
N PRO A 350 -17.43 3.11 -16.06
CA PRO A 350 -16.50 2.21 -15.37
C PRO A 350 -15.48 2.94 -14.47
N ARG A 351 -14.95 4.07 -14.94
CA ARG A 351 -14.02 4.90 -14.15
C ARG A 351 -14.69 5.46 -12.88
N VAL A 352 -15.92 5.93 -13.00
CA VAL A 352 -16.67 6.52 -11.87
C VAL A 352 -16.98 5.44 -10.84
N ARG A 353 -17.43 4.25 -11.27
CA ARG A 353 -17.63 3.09 -10.40
C ARG A 353 -16.37 2.70 -9.61
N LYS A 354 -15.21 2.67 -10.26
CA LYS A 354 -13.93 2.38 -9.60
C LYS A 354 -13.59 3.42 -8.53
N LEU A 355 -13.72 4.71 -8.84
CA LEU A 355 -13.43 5.79 -7.88
C LEU A 355 -14.43 5.82 -6.71
N MET A 356 -15.65 5.32 -6.90
CA MET A 356 -16.65 5.21 -5.83
C MET A 356 -16.42 4.00 -4.91
N ASN A 357 -15.72 2.96 -5.37
CA ASN A 357 -15.36 1.83 -4.52
C ASN A 357 -14.09 2.13 -3.72
N ILE A 358 -14.26 2.76 -2.55
CA ILE A 358 -13.14 3.19 -1.71
C ILE A 358 -12.28 2.01 -1.23
N SER A 359 -12.87 0.83 -1.03
CA SER A 359 -12.13 -0.37 -0.60
C SER A 359 -11.14 -0.80 -1.69
N ASP A 360 -11.62 -1.01 -2.91
CA ASP A 360 -10.77 -1.40 -4.04
C ASP A 360 -9.76 -0.30 -4.38
N LEU A 361 -10.19 0.96 -4.35
CA LEU A 361 -9.33 2.10 -4.63
C LEU A 361 -8.15 2.19 -3.64
N THR A 362 -8.36 1.80 -2.38
CA THR A 362 -7.30 1.76 -1.36
C THR A 362 -6.24 0.72 -1.73
N LEU A 363 -6.67 -0.49 -2.11
CA LEU A 363 -5.79 -1.56 -2.56
C LEU A 363 -5.05 -1.18 -3.85
N ASP A 364 -5.76 -0.59 -4.81
CA ASP A 364 -5.19 -0.13 -6.07
C ASP A 364 -4.13 0.95 -5.84
N CYS A 365 -4.37 1.90 -4.94
CA CYS A 365 -3.40 2.92 -4.57
C CYS A 365 -2.16 2.31 -3.90
N ALA A 366 -2.34 1.36 -2.99
CA ALA A 366 -1.23 0.66 -2.33
C ALA A 366 -0.33 -0.02 -3.37
N ALA A 367 -0.94 -0.79 -4.28
CA ALA A 367 -0.23 -1.52 -5.33
C ALA A 367 0.43 -0.59 -6.35
N ALA A 368 -0.26 0.46 -6.79
CA ALA A 368 0.25 1.39 -7.79
C ALA A 368 1.49 2.13 -7.28
N PHE A 369 1.42 2.67 -6.06
CA PHE A 369 2.46 3.55 -5.52
C PHE A 369 3.50 2.83 -4.64
N GLY A 370 3.28 1.56 -4.28
CA GLY A 370 4.16 0.80 -3.39
C GLY A 370 4.11 1.31 -1.95
N ALA A 371 2.91 1.71 -1.50
CA ALA A 371 2.72 2.30 -0.19
C ALA A 371 2.90 1.27 0.93
N SER A 372 3.57 1.67 2.01
CA SER A 372 3.62 0.87 3.25
C SER A 372 2.29 0.91 3.99
N GLU A 373 1.55 2.02 3.83
CA GLU A 373 0.26 2.26 4.45
C GLU A 373 -0.61 3.12 3.53
N VAL A 374 -1.91 2.84 3.50
CA VAL A 374 -2.91 3.73 2.90
C VAL A 374 -3.90 4.14 3.98
N VAL A 375 -3.96 5.43 4.27
CA VAL A 375 -4.87 6.00 5.27
C VAL A 375 -6.00 6.69 4.55
N THR A 376 -7.23 6.26 4.84
CA THR A 376 -8.45 6.87 4.32
C THR A 376 -9.15 7.68 5.40
N THR A 377 -9.84 8.75 5.00
CA THR A 377 -10.65 9.55 5.93
C THR A 377 -11.84 10.21 5.25
N ALA A 378 -12.92 10.39 5.99
CA ALA A 378 -14.13 11.04 5.49
C ALA A 378 -13.96 12.57 5.47
N TYR A 379 -14.41 13.22 4.40
CA TYR A 379 -14.38 14.66 4.21
C TYR A 379 -15.13 15.43 5.31
N GLU A 380 -16.17 14.82 5.86
CA GLU A 380 -16.98 15.38 6.94
C GLU A 380 -16.33 15.27 8.33
N SER A 381 -15.18 14.60 8.44
CA SER A 381 -14.40 14.47 9.68
C SER A 381 -13.28 15.50 9.76
N ASP A 382 -12.48 15.48 10.84
CA ASP A 382 -11.24 16.26 10.95
C ASP A 382 -10.11 15.65 10.09
N TRP A 383 -10.35 15.56 8.78
CA TRP A 383 -9.35 15.11 7.83
C TRP A 383 -8.11 16.02 7.76
N PRO A 384 -8.19 17.36 7.96
CA PRO A 384 -6.99 18.20 8.00
C PRO A 384 -6.11 17.88 9.21
N GLY A 385 -6.69 17.74 10.41
CA GLY A 385 -5.95 17.32 11.59
C GLY A 385 -5.29 15.95 11.41
N ARG A 386 -6.01 15.01 10.79
CA ARG A 386 -5.45 13.69 10.44
C ARG A 386 -4.28 13.80 9.46
N PHE A 387 -4.39 14.64 8.43
CA PHE A 387 -3.30 14.90 7.49
C PHE A 387 -2.06 15.46 8.20
N PHE A 388 -2.24 16.45 9.07
CA PHE A 388 -1.12 17.04 9.82
C PHE A 388 -0.43 16.04 10.74
N ALA A 389 -1.20 15.22 11.45
CA ALA A 389 -0.63 14.14 12.26
C ALA A 389 0.21 13.16 11.42
N LEU A 390 -0.26 12.80 10.22
CA LEU A 390 0.44 11.89 9.32
C LEU A 390 1.72 12.48 8.72
N CYS A 391 1.77 13.78 8.43
CA CYS A 391 3.00 14.43 7.99
C CYS A 391 3.93 14.83 9.15
N GLY A 392 3.48 14.69 10.41
CA GLY A 392 4.25 15.08 11.59
C GLY A 392 4.17 16.57 11.94
N TYR A 393 3.25 17.31 11.32
CA TYR A 393 3.07 18.74 11.57
C TYR A 393 2.20 18.97 12.79
N VAL A 394 2.67 19.81 13.71
CA VAL A 394 1.90 20.28 14.87
C VAL A 394 1.55 21.74 14.63
N PRO A 395 0.30 22.07 14.26
CA PRO A 395 -0.09 23.46 14.05
C PRO A 395 -0.11 24.20 15.40
N PRO A 396 0.47 25.41 15.50
CA PRO A 396 0.46 26.19 16.74
C PRO A 396 -0.94 26.78 17.06
N GLU A 397 -1.81 26.84 16.06
CA GLU A 397 -3.17 27.37 16.16
C GLU A 397 -4.12 26.50 15.32
N LYS A 398 -5.43 26.62 15.56
CA LYS A 398 -6.42 25.91 14.75
C LYS A 398 -6.29 26.31 13.28
N VAL A 399 -6.19 25.32 12.39
CA VAL A 399 -6.12 25.54 10.95
C VAL A 399 -7.52 25.55 10.36
N ASP A 400 -7.95 26.72 9.89
CA ASP A 400 -9.14 26.83 9.04
C ASP A 400 -8.70 26.91 7.57
N MET A 401 -9.19 25.99 6.74
CA MET A 401 -8.90 25.95 5.31
C MET A 401 -9.98 26.66 4.52
N GLU A 402 -9.62 27.68 3.74
CA GLU A 402 -10.57 28.40 2.89
C GLU A 402 -11.13 27.53 1.76
N ILE A 403 -12.44 27.65 1.52
CA ILE A 403 -13.11 26.98 0.41
C ILE A 403 -12.62 27.60 -0.90
N ALA A 404 -11.83 26.83 -1.65
CA ALA A 404 -11.18 27.31 -2.87
C ALA A 404 -12.11 27.44 -4.09
N ASN A 405 -13.22 26.68 -4.14
CA ASN A 405 -14.10 26.59 -5.30
C ASN A 405 -15.57 26.36 -4.89
N GLU A 406 -16.46 27.20 -5.42
CA GLU A 406 -17.91 27.05 -5.28
C GLU A 406 -18.49 26.22 -6.43
N SER A 407 -19.40 25.31 -6.10
CA SER A 407 -20.12 24.50 -7.08
C SER A 407 -21.20 25.31 -7.78
N VAL A 408 -21.45 25.03 -9.06
CA VAL A 408 -22.55 25.67 -9.80
C VAL A 408 -23.92 25.18 -9.30
N PRO A 409 -24.97 26.04 -9.33
CA PRO A 409 -26.36 25.63 -9.12
C PRO A 409 -26.82 24.55 -10.13
N GLU A 410 -27.83 23.76 -9.76
CA GLU A 410 -28.35 22.68 -10.63
C GLU A 410 -28.86 23.19 -11.99
N TRP A 411 -29.54 24.34 -12.03
CA TRP A 411 -30.03 24.89 -13.30
C TRP A 411 -28.89 25.27 -14.27
N VAL A 412 -27.73 25.67 -13.73
CA VAL A 412 -26.52 25.98 -14.53
C VAL A 412 -25.96 24.68 -15.09
N LEU A 413 -25.89 23.62 -14.27
CA LEU A 413 -25.49 22.29 -14.74
C LEU A 413 -26.42 21.79 -15.85
N ASP A 414 -27.74 21.94 -15.70
CA ASP A 414 -28.71 21.55 -16.73
C ASP A 414 -28.45 22.28 -18.07
N ALA A 415 -28.12 23.56 -18.02
CA ALA A 415 -27.73 24.33 -19.21
C ALA A 415 -26.43 23.78 -19.83
N VAL A 416 -25.41 23.50 -19.01
CA VAL A 416 -24.15 22.88 -19.47
C VAL A 416 -24.40 21.54 -20.15
N LEU A 417 -25.24 20.68 -19.58
CA LEU A 417 -25.55 19.38 -20.15
C LEU A 417 -26.28 19.50 -21.49
N ARG A 418 -27.21 20.45 -21.63
CA ARG A 418 -27.87 20.74 -22.92
C ARG A 418 -26.87 21.21 -23.96
N ILE A 419 -25.99 22.16 -23.61
CA ILE A 419 -24.90 22.63 -24.49
C ILE A 419 -24.01 21.45 -24.92
N ASN A 420 -23.66 20.56 -24.00
CA ASN A 420 -22.80 19.40 -24.32
C ASN A 420 -23.46 18.38 -25.25
N ARG A 421 -24.80 18.32 -25.33
CA ARG A 421 -25.55 17.43 -26.23
C ARG A 421 -25.66 17.97 -27.65
N LEU A 422 -25.47 19.28 -27.83
CA LEU A 422 -25.49 19.90 -29.15
C LEU A 422 -24.20 19.57 -29.91
N PRO A 423 -24.27 19.42 -31.25
CA PRO A 423 -23.13 19.04 -32.10
C PRO A 423 -22.15 20.20 -32.34
N PHE A 424 -21.89 21.01 -31.29
CA PHE A 424 -20.97 22.14 -31.38
C PHE A 424 -19.53 21.69 -31.49
N THR A 425 -18.74 22.45 -32.26
CA THR A 425 -17.28 22.40 -32.21
C THR A 425 -16.78 22.78 -30.82
N ASP A 426 -15.53 22.46 -30.48
CA ASP A 426 -14.98 22.82 -29.16
C ASP A 426 -14.89 24.34 -28.95
N LYS A 427 -14.67 25.10 -30.03
CA LYS A 427 -14.70 26.56 -30.01
C LYS A 427 -16.11 27.09 -29.70
N ALA A 428 -17.12 26.62 -30.44
CA ALA A 428 -18.51 27.02 -30.21
C ALA A 428 -19.01 26.61 -28.81
N ARG A 429 -18.65 25.42 -28.33
CA ARG A 429 -18.94 25.00 -26.95
C ARG A 429 -18.29 25.92 -25.91
N THR A 430 -17.01 26.24 -26.09
CA THR A 430 -16.28 27.14 -25.19
C THR A 430 -16.92 28.52 -25.14
N ALA A 431 -17.33 29.04 -26.30
CA ALA A 431 -18.10 30.28 -26.40
C ALA A 431 -19.42 30.19 -25.62
N TRP A 432 -20.25 29.16 -25.84
CA TRP A 432 -21.50 28.98 -25.10
C TRP A 432 -21.31 28.88 -23.58
N LEU A 433 -20.29 28.16 -23.11
CA LEU A 433 -19.97 28.08 -21.68
C LEU A 433 -19.45 29.40 -21.12
N GLY A 434 -18.71 30.17 -21.92
CA GLY A 434 -18.32 31.53 -21.57
C GLY A 434 -19.53 32.48 -21.48
N THR A 435 -20.52 32.34 -22.35
CA THR A 435 -21.77 33.11 -22.28
C THR A 435 -22.52 32.77 -21.00
N LEU A 436 -22.60 31.48 -20.66
CA LEU A 436 -23.21 31.02 -19.42
C LEU A 436 -22.48 31.57 -18.19
N GLN A 437 -21.15 31.67 -18.22
CA GLN A 437 -20.37 32.34 -17.17
C GLN A 437 -20.76 33.82 -17.04
N ARG A 438 -20.80 34.59 -18.13
CA ARG A 438 -21.20 36.01 -18.10
C ARG A 438 -22.59 36.21 -17.51
N PHE A 439 -23.53 35.35 -17.91
CA PHE A 439 -24.90 35.38 -17.44
C PHE A 439 -25.03 35.04 -15.95
N THR A 440 -24.35 33.99 -15.52
CA THR A 440 -24.42 33.51 -14.13
C THR A 440 -23.60 34.36 -13.17
N ASN A 441 -22.58 35.06 -13.67
CA ASN A 441 -21.49 35.64 -12.89
C ASN A 441 -20.96 34.67 -11.82
N SER A 442 -20.83 33.39 -12.18
CA SER A 442 -20.48 32.33 -11.23
C SER A 442 -19.05 32.47 -10.71
N ARG A 443 -18.82 32.09 -9.45
CA ARG A 443 -17.46 31.96 -8.89
C ARG A 443 -16.75 30.67 -9.33
N HIS A 444 -17.40 29.81 -10.12
CA HIS A 444 -16.83 28.54 -10.56
C HIS A 444 -15.64 28.74 -11.52
N ALA A 445 -14.45 28.30 -11.12
CA ALA A 445 -13.20 28.52 -11.86
C ALA A 445 -13.25 28.00 -13.31
N GLY A 446 -13.84 26.83 -13.55
CA GLY A 446 -13.94 26.25 -14.90
C GLY A 446 -14.79 27.08 -15.86
N LEU A 447 -15.84 27.76 -15.38
CA LEU A 447 -16.69 28.59 -16.23
C LEU A 447 -16.01 29.94 -16.52
N ARG A 448 -15.38 30.56 -15.53
CA ARG A 448 -14.49 31.74 -15.72
C ARG A 448 -13.39 31.48 -16.74
N LYS A 449 -12.82 30.28 -16.75
CA LYS A 449 -11.83 29.89 -17.74
C LYS A 449 -12.39 29.86 -19.16
N HIS A 450 -13.61 29.34 -19.36
CA HIS A 450 -14.26 29.36 -20.69
C HIS A 450 -14.54 30.79 -21.16
N GLU A 451 -14.94 31.69 -20.27
CA GLU A 451 -15.09 33.11 -20.61
C GLU A 451 -13.76 33.75 -21.00
N ALA A 452 -12.69 33.54 -20.21
CA ALA A 452 -11.37 34.09 -20.49
C ALA A 452 -10.81 33.60 -21.83
N VAL A 453 -10.96 32.30 -22.12
CA VAL A 453 -10.55 31.70 -23.41
C VAL A 453 -11.38 32.27 -24.56
N SER A 454 -12.69 32.43 -24.37
CA SER A 454 -13.56 33.02 -25.38
C SER A 454 -13.21 34.47 -25.69
N ASN A 455 -12.85 35.26 -24.67
CA ASN A 455 -12.36 36.63 -24.84
C ASN A 455 -11.03 36.68 -25.59
N ALA A 456 -10.04 35.89 -25.14
CA ALA A 456 -8.71 35.90 -25.74
C ALA A 456 -8.69 35.39 -27.18
N GLY A 457 -9.55 34.43 -27.51
CA GLY A 457 -9.64 33.82 -28.83
C GLY A 457 -10.70 34.42 -29.75
N ASP A 458 -11.43 35.46 -29.31
CA ASP A 458 -12.59 36.03 -30.03
C ASP A 458 -13.61 34.96 -30.49
N LEU A 459 -13.85 33.97 -29.61
CA LEU A 459 -14.68 32.80 -29.93
C LEU A 459 -16.17 33.12 -29.99
N TRP A 460 -16.58 34.33 -29.58
CA TRP A 460 -17.96 34.77 -29.63
C TRP A 460 -18.51 34.81 -31.06
N ARG A 461 -17.64 34.94 -32.07
CA ARG A 461 -17.98 34.86 -33.50
C ARG A 461 -18.53 33.50 -33.93
N GLU A 462 -18.28 32.46 -33.14
CA GLU A 462 -18.83 31.12 -33.36
C GLU A 462 -20.31 31.03 -32.91
N LEU A 463 -20.82 32.05 -32.23
CA LEU A 463 -22.21 32.18 -31.83
C LEU A 463 -23.02 32.93 -32.91
N ASP A 464 -24.35 32.88 -32.80
CA ASP A 464 -25.22 33.69 -33.66
C ASP A 464 -24.80 35.17 -33.63
N PRO A 465 -24.65 35.86 -34.78
CA PRO A 465 -24.39 37.30 -34.80
C PRO A 465 -25.40 38.10 -33.96
N HIS A 466 -26.66 37.67 -33.91
CA HIS A 466 -27.70 38.31 -33.07
C HIS A 466 -27.49 38.11 -31.55
N LEU A 467 -26.67 37.13 -31.16
CA LEU A 467 -26.29 36.87 -29.78
C LEU A 467 -25.07 37.70 -29.35
N ILE A 468 -24.15 37.98 -30.29
CA ILE A 468 -22.88 38.68 -30.03
C ILE A 468 -23.14 40.09 -29.47
N ASP A 469 -24.04 40.85 -30.09
CA ASP A 469 -24.38 42.20 -29.66
C ASP A 469 -24.94 42.22 -28.23
N ARG A 470 -25.71 41.18 -27.87
CA ARG A 470 -26.32 41.02 -26.55
C ARG A 470 -25.34 40.47 -25.50
N ILE A 471 -24.30 39.74 -25.91
CA ILE A 471 -23.22 39.25 -25.04
C ILE A 471 -22.20 40.36 -24.74
N ALA A 472 -21.96 41.25 -25.71
CA ALA A 472 -21.04 42.39 -25.59
C ALA A 472 -21.57 43.49 -24.68
N THR A 473 -22.90 43.59 -24.50
CA THR A 473 -23.57 44.51 -23.59
C THR A 473 -24.52 43.74 -22.67
N PRO A 474 -24.06 43.25 -21.50
CA PRO A 474 -24.94 42.54 -20.57
C PRO A 474 -26.02 43.50 -20.06
N ASP A 475 -27.18 43.52 -20.70
CA ASP A 475 -28.34 44.28 -20.22
C ASP A 475 -28.88 43.56 -18.96
N GLU A 476 -29.09 44.29 -17.86
CA GLU A 476 -29.67 43.78 -16.61
C GLU A 476 -31.03 43.09 -16.83
N ARG A 477 -31.67 43.32 -17.98
CA ARG A 477 -32.93 42.70 -18.44
C ARG A 477 -32.84 41.25 -18.90
N TRP A 478 -31.66 40.63 -18.97
CA TRP A 478 -31.56 39.18 -19.20
C TRP A 478 -31.97 38.40 -17.94
N SER A 479 -33.22 38.55 -17.51
CA SER A 479 -33.84 37.68 -16.53
C SER A 479 -34.36 36.43 -17.26
N GLY A 480 -33.59 35.34 -17.27
CA GLY A 480 -34.20 34.02 -17.52
C GLY A 480 -33.31 32.93 -18.12
N TYR A 481 -33.27 31.81 -17.40
CA TYR A 481 -33.05 30.48 -17.97
C TYR A 481 -33.95 30.21 -19.19
N ARG A 482 -35.20 30.72 -19.21
CA ARG A 482 -36.13 30.56 -20.34
C ARG A 482 -35.63 31.19 -21.64
N ALA A 483 -35.10 32.42 -21.61
CA ALA A 483 -34.56 33.06 -22.81
C ALA A 483 -33.34 32.31 -23.37
N LEU A 484 -32.47 31.78 -22.50
CA LEU A 484 -31.38 30.89 -22.90
C LEU A 484 -31.90 29.57 -23.50
N LEU A 485 -32.94 28.97 -22.89
CA LEU A 485 -33.55 27.75 -23.40
C LEU A 485 -34.23 27.96 -24.76
N ASP A 486 -34.98 29.04 -24.93
CA ASP A 486 -35.67 29.38 -26.19
C ASP A 486 -34.68 29.57 -27.35
N GLU A 487 -33.44 29.96 -27.05
CA GLU A 487 -32.35 30.06 -28.01
C GLU A 487 -31.69 28.70 -28.28
N LEU A 488 -31.39 27.92 -27.23
CA LEU A 488 -30.87 26.55 -27.38
C LEU A 488 -31.83 25.63 -28.13
N SER A 489 -33.14 25.85 -28.02
CA SER A 489 -34.18 25.06 -28.70
C SER A 489 -34.41 25.46 -30.16
N ARG A 490 -33.85 26.59 -30.62
CA ARG A 490 -33.91 27.00 -32.04
C ARG A 490 -32.81 26.38 -32.90
N ARG A 491 -31.89 25.61 -32.31
CA ARG A 491 -30.73 24.98 -32.95
C ARG A 491 -30.68 23.49 -32.60
#